data_AF-A0A948XK37-F1
#
_entry.id   AF-A0A948XK37-F1
#
_cell.length_a   1.000
_cell.length_b   1.000
_cell.length_c   1.000
_cell.angle_alpha   90.00
_cell.angle_beta   90.00
_cell.angle_gamma   90.00
#
_symmetry.space_group_name_H-M   'P 1'
#
loop_
_entity.id
_entity.type
_entity.pdbx_description
1 polymer ?
#
loop_
_entity_poly.entity_id
_entity_poly.type
_entity_poly.pdbx_seq_one_letter_code
_entity_poly.pdbx_strand_id
1 'polypeptide(L)'
;MLKRKHRLPVRAKITRSSSHKSRTFRLIIYKNNNPFSRFGFVIGKKIDKRAVVRNRTKRVMRSCIEEMLPKIENGYDMLFIL
;
A
#
# COMPACT_ATOMS: atom_id res chain seq x y z
N MET A 1 12.28 7.37 3.46
CA MET A 1 10.95 7.75 2.91
C MET A 1 10.75 6.99 1.60
N LEU A 2 9.75 6.10 1.50
CA LEU A 2 9.55 5.21 0.34
C LEU A 2 9.76 5.89 -1.02
N LYS A 3 10.74 5.39 -1.78
CA LYS A 3 11.15 5.89 -3.10
C LYS A 3 9.95 5.94 -4.06
N ARG A 4 9.91 6.95 -4.92
CA ARG A 4 8.76 7.20 -5.83
C ARG A 4 8.43 6.01 -6.73
N LYS A 5 9.44 5.24 -7.16
CA LYS A 5 9.27 4.02 -7.97
C LYS A 5 8.37 2.96 -7.31
N HIS A 6 8.39 2.87 -5.98
CA HIS A 6 7.59 1.92 -5.21
C HIS A 6 6.21 2.48 -4.83
N ARG A 7 5.78 3.62 -5.39
CA ARG A 7 4.45 4.18 -5.08
C ARG A 7 3.44 3.76 -6.14
N LEU A 8 2.31 3.24 -5.69
CA LEU A 8 1.23 2.89 -6.60
C LEU A 8 0.51 4.15 -7.09
N PRO A 9 0.40 4.38 -8.42
CA PRO A 9 -0.35 5.51 -8.95
C PRO A 9 -1.85 5.29 -8.78
N VAL A 10 -2.60 6.37 -8.54
CA VAL A 10 -4.06 6.33 -8.33
C VAL A 10 -4.82 5.69 -9.50
N ARG A 11 -4.28 5.78 -10.71
CA ARG A 11 -4.87 5.22 -11.93
C ARG A 11 -4.58 3.73 -12.15
N ALA A 12 -3.84 3.08 -11.24
CA ALA A 12 -3.56 1.65 -11.39
C ALA A 12 -4.87 0.86 -11.32
N LYS A 13 -5.18 0.12 -12.39
CA LYS A 13 -6.34 -0.77 -12.44
C LYS A 13 -6.03 -2.01 -11.63
N ILE A 14 -6.87 -2.29 -10.64
CA ILE A 14 -6.78 -3.51 -9.82
C ILE A 14 -7.69 -4.54 -10.49
N THR A 15 -7.09 -5.50 -11.18
CA THR A 15 -7.80 -6.61 -11.84
C THR A 15 -7.22 -7.94 -11.37
N ARG A 16 -8.07 -8.97 -11.21
CA ARG A 16 -7.67 -10.32 -10.75
C ARG A 16 -6.78 -10.32 -9.50
N SER A 17 -7.26 -9.68 -8.43
CA SER A 17 -6.50 -9.52 -7.19
C SER A 17 -6.81 -10.60 -6.16
N SER A 18 -5.78 -11.09 -5.46
CA SER A 18 -5.99 -11.77 -4.18
C SER A 18 -6.22 -10.73 -3.09
N SER A 19 -7.13 -11.02 -2.16
CA SER A 19 -7.45 -10.13 -1.05
C SER A 19 -7.25 -10.85 0.28
N HIS A 20 -6.47 -10.23 1.18
CA HIS A 20 -6.22 -10.72 2.52
C HIS A 20 -6.75 -9.71 3.53
N LYS A 21 -7.64 -10.18 4.41
CA LYS A 21 -8.19 -9.34 5.48
C LYS A 21 -7.40 -9.60 6.76
N SER A 22 -6.82 -8.55 7.32
CA SER A 22 -6.25 -8.54 8.67
C SER A 22 -7.24 -7.88 9.63
N ARG A 23 -6.95 -7.95 10.94
CA ARG A 23 -7.72 -7.24 11.98
C ARG A 23 -7.70 -5.73 11.78
N THR A 24 -6.60 -5.19 11.25
CA THR A 24 -6.34 -3.74 11.19
C THR A 24 -6.44 -3.15 9.78
N PHE A 25 -6.29 -3.96 8.74
CA PHE A 25 -6.34 -3.51 7.35
C PHE A 25 -6.79 -4.63 6.41
N ARG A 26 -7.22 -4.25 5.21
CA ARG A 26 -7.34 -5.15 4.07
C ARG A 26 -6.17 -4.91 3.13
N LEU A 27 -5.53 -5.99 2.71
CA LEU A 27 -4.48 -5.99 1.70
C LEU A 27 -5.04 -6.58 0.41
N ILE A 28 -4.87 -5.85 -0.69
CA ILE A 28 -5.18 -6.32 -2.04
C ILE A 28 -3.86 -6.45 -2.78
N ILE A 29 -3.59 -7.63 -3.34
CA ILE A 29 -2.36 -7.93 -4.07
C ILE A 29 -2.73 -8.30 -5.49
N TYR A 30 -1.99 -7.74 -6.45
CA TYR A 30 -2.12 -8.14 -7.85
C TYR A 30 -0.75 -8.09 -8.54
N LYS A 31 -0.55 -9.02 -9.48
CA LYS A 31 0.70 -9.09 -10.23
C LYS A 31 0.82 -7.88 -11.14
N ASN A 32 1.97 -7.25 -11.13
CA ASN A 32 2.32 -6.17 -12.05
C ASN A 32 3.35 -6.68 -13.07
N ASN A 33 3.52 -5.94 -14.16
CA ASN A 33 4.52 -6.24 -15.20
C ASN A 33 5.83 -5.45 -14.99
N ASN A 34 6.10 -4.98 -13.77
CA ASN A 34 7.24 -4.15 -13.45
C ASN A 34 8.28 -4.95 -12.66
N PRO A 35 9.58 -4.61 -12.76
CA PRO A 35 10.62 -5.30 -11.99
C PRO A 35 10.64 -4.91 -10.50
N PHE A 36 9.65 -4.15 -10.02
CA PHE A 36 9.56 -3.67 -8.66
C PHE A 36 8.13 -3.69 -8.15
N SER A 37 7.99 -3.92 -6.85
CA SER A 37 6.70 -3.84 -6.19
C SER A 37 6.28 -2.40 -5.91
N ARG A 38 4.99 -2.11 -6.05
CA ARG A 38 4.40 -0.78 -5.80
C ARG A 38 3.37 -0.87 -4.69
N PHE A 39 3.32 0.16 -3.85
CA PHE A 39 2.50 0.17 -2.65
C PHE A 39 1.57 1.38 -2.63
N GLY A 40 0.29 1.11 -2.38
CA GLY A 40 -0.76 2.11 -2.22
C GLY A 40 -1.33 2.07 -0.80
N PHE A 41 -1.72 3.23 -0.27
CA PHE A 41 -2.33 3.34 1.07
C PHE A 41 -3.59 4.19 0.99
N VAL A 42 -4.73 3.56 1.22
CA VAL A 42 -6.05 4.19 1.32
C VAL A 42 -6.47 4.18 2.78
N ILE A 43 -6.65 5.36 3.35
CA ILE A 43 -7.10 5.51 4.74
C ILE A 43 -8.43 6.26 4.72
N GLY A 44 -9.48 5.53 5.10
CA GLY A 44 -10.84 6.05 5.10
C GLY A 44 -11.08 7.09 6.19
N LYS A 45 -12.09 7.94 6.02
CA LYS A 45 -12.54 8.89 7.05
C LYS A 45 -13.07 8.19 8.31
N LYS A 46 -13.49 6.93 8.19
CA LYS A 46 -13.92 6.06 9.31
C LYS A 46 -12.82 5.82 10.35
N ILE A 47 -11.54 5.89 9.95
CA ILE A 47 -10.40 5.71 10.86
C ILE A 47 -10.19 6.95 11.69
N ASP A 48 -10.15 8.11 11.04
CA ASP A 48 -10.12 9.41 11.70
C ASP A 48 -10.62 10.50 10.73
N LYS A 49 -11.43 11.43 11.23
CA LYS A 49 -11.94 12.56 10.43
C LYS A 49 -10.81 13.53 10.05
N ARG A 50 -9.80 13.69 10.91
CA ARG A 50 -8.67 14.62 10.74
C ARG A 50 -7.71 14.13 9.66
N ALA A 51 -7.47 14.97 8.66
CA ALA A 51 -6.53 14.66 7.58
C ALA A 51 -5.10 14.46 8.08
N VAL A 52 -4.69 15.20 9.13
CA VAL A 52 -3.35 15.13 9.72
C VAL A 52 -3.07 13.73 10.29
N VAL A 53 -4.02 13.15 11.04
CA VAL A 53 -3.88 11.80 11.61
C VAL A 53 -3.80 10.76 10.51
N ARG A 54 -4.70 10.82 9.50
CA ARG A 54 -4.64 9.92 8.34
C ARG A 54 -3.33 10.04 7.57
N ASN A 55 -2.79 11.25 7.42
CA ASN A 55 -1.51 11.47 6.77
C ASN A 55 -0.33 10.93 7.60
N ARG A 56 -0.40 11.03 8.93
CA ARG A 56 0.56 10.39 9.83
C ARG A 56 0.54 8.88 9.67
N THR A 57 -0.63 8.24 9.68
CA THR A 57 -0.75 6.78 9.48
C THR A 57 -0.19 6.36 8.12
N LYS A 58 -0.48 7.10 7.04
CA LYS A 58 0.13 6.87 5.72
C LYS A 58 1.66 7.03 5.72
N ARG A 59 2.25 7.87 6.59
CA ARG A 59 3.70 8.02 6.70
C ARG A 59 4.32 6.85 7.46
N VAL A 60 3.71 6.44 8.58
CA VAL A 60 4.16 5.28 9.38
C VAL A 60 4.15 4.02 8.53
N MET A 61 3.04 3.71 7.87
CA MET A 61 2.93 2.53 7.00
C MET A 61 3.99 2.50 5.88
N ARG A 62 4.33 3.67 5.32
CA ARG A 62 5.41 3.76 4.31
C ARG A 62 6.79 3.46 4.89
N SER A 63 7.06 3.87 6.12
CA SER A 63 8.32 3.56 6.82
C SER A 63 8.45 2.06 7.03
N CYS A 64 7.40 1.41 7.55
CA CYS A 64 7.41 -0.03 7.77
C CYS A 64 7.62 -0.82 6.46
N ILE A 65 6.96 -0.42 5.37
CA ILE A 65 7.18 -1.07 4.06
C ILE A 65 8.60 -0.85 3.56
N GLU A 66 9.18 0.34 3.75
CA GLU A 66 10.56 0.64 3.34
C GLU A 66 11.58 -0.27 4.04
N GLU A 67 11.39 -0.55 5.33
CA GLU A 67 12.19 -1.51 6.09
C GLU A 67 11.98 -2.96 5.62
N MET A 68 10.76 -3.30 5.21
CA MET A 68 10.42 -4.63 4.73
C MET A 68 10.74 -4.88 3.24
N LEU A 69 11.02 -3.84 2.46
CA LEU A 69 11.27 -3.93 1.01
C LEU A 69 12.23 -5.07 0.60
N PRO A 70 13.37 -5.31 1.28
CA PRO A 70 14.29 -6.38 0.90
C PRO A 70 13.71 -7.79 1.04
N LYS A 71 12.66 -7.95 1.86
CA LYS A 71 12.00 -9.24 2.14
C LYS A 71 10.76 -9.47 1.27
N ILE A 72 10.34 -8.47 0.49
CA ILE A 72 9.12 -8.53 -0.31
C ILE A 72 9.50 -8.92 -1.74
N GLU A 73 8.80 -9.92 -2.27
CA GLU A 73 8.94 -10.29 -3.68
C GLU A 73 8.58 -9.11 -4.61
N ASN A 74 9.37 -8.97 -5.67
CA ASN A 74 9.15 -7.95 -6.69
C ASN A 74 8.06 -8.37 -7.68
N GLY A 75 7.51 -7.41 -8.42
CA GLY A 75 6.52 -7.69 -9.46
C GLY A 75 5.07 -7.64 -8.96
N TYR A 76 4.81 -7.03 -7.80
CA TYR A 76 3.48 -6.95 -7.23
C TYR A 76 3.05 -5.52 -6.92
N ASP A 77 1.80 -5.24 -7.20
CA ASP A 77 1.13 -4.07 -6.66
C ASP A 77 0.33 -4.48 -5.43
N MET A 78 0.54 -3.73 -4.34
CA MET A 78 -0.06 -4.00 -3.03
C MET A 78 -0.81 -2.76 -2.57
N LEU A 79 -2.13 -2.88 -2.39
CA LEU A 79 -2.98 -1.83 -1.87
C LEU A 79 -3.43 -2.15 -0.45
N PHE A 80 -3.04 -1.29 0.49
CA PHE A 80 -3.50 -1.31 1.87
C PHE A 80 -4.71 -0.41 2.03
N ILE A 81 -5.80 -0.97 2.54
CA ILE A 81 -7.04 -0.26 2.85
C ILE A 81 -7.29 -0.35 4.35
N LEU A 82 -7.25 0.80 5.02
CA LEU A 82 -7.55 0.98 6.43
C LEU A 82 -8.95 1.63 6.56
#